data_AF-A0A9D2QK32-F1
#
_entry.id   AF-A0A9D2QK32-F1
#
_cell.length_a   1.000
_cell.length_b   1.000
_cell.length_c   1.000
_cell.angle_alpha   90.00
_cell.angle_beta   90.00
_cell.angle_gamma   90.00
#
_symmetry.space_group_name_H-M   'P 1'
#
loop_
_entity.id
_entity.type
_entity.pdbx_description
1 polymer ?
#
loop_
_entity_poly.entity_id
_entity_poly.type
_entity_poly.pdbx_seq_one_letter_code
_entity_poly.pdbx_strand_id
1 'polypeptide(L)'
;MANQKNFSATKMVIPCRISFANIWEPKAINGGDEKYSVSCLIPKSDKKTLARIQKAVEAAKEDGKARKWSGKIPPNLKLPLRDGDIDRPDDENYEDCYFLNASSKDAPQVVDRKVNPVLDPMMVYSGCYCNVSVNFYAFNANGNRGVAAGLGNIQFVRDGERLSGKASADADFDALEDDDEDVLGGDLPDYLN
;
A
#
# COMPACT_ATOMS: atom_id res chain seq x y z
N MET A 1 4.99 9.79 29.39
CA MET A 1 6.24 9.49 28.64
C MET A 1 5.88 8.48 27.56
N ALA A 2 6.02 8.83 26.27
CA ALA A 2 5.68 7.90 25.19
C ALA A 2 6.70 6.77 25.18
N ASN A 3 6.23 5.52 25.29
CA ASN A 3 7.07 4.34 25.24
C ASN A 3 7.70 4.25 23.84
N GLN A 4 8.99 4.62 23.73
CA GLN A 4 9.69 4.66 22.46
C GLN A 4 9.91 3.21 22.00
N LYS A 5 9.11 2.74 21.04
CA LYS A 5 9.28 1.39 20.47
C LYS A 5 10.65 1.32 19.79
N ASN A 6 11.56 0.52 20.33
CA ASN A 6 12.87 0.26 19.73
C ASN A 6 12.70 -0.68 18.54
N PHE A 7 12.80 -0.13 17.33
CA PHE A 7 12.83 -0.92 16.10
C PHE A 7 14.27 -1.30 15.74
N SER A 8 14.44 -2.40 14.98
CA SER A 8 15.72 -2.68 14.31
C SER A 8 16.05 -1.55 13.33
N ALA A 9 17.32 -1.41 12.95
CA ALA A 9 17.76 -0.35 12.02
C ALA A 9 17.05 -0.38 10.66
N THR A 10 16.48 -1.52 10.28
CA THR A 10 15.75 -1.74 9.02
C THR A 10 14.23 -1.62 9.15
N LYS A 11 13.70 -1.60 10.38
CA LYS A 11 12.27 -1.55 10.65
C LYS A 11 11.86 -0.15 11.05
N MET A 12 10.78 0.34 10.47
CA MET A 12 10.22 1.64 10.81
C MET A 12 8.72 1.68 10.58
N VAL A 13 8.08 2.70 11.15
CA VAL A 13 6.73 3.11 10.80
C VAL A 13 6.80 4.32 9.88
N ILE A 14 6.08 4.24 8.77
CA ILE A 14 5.97 5.26 7.73
C ILE A 14 4.56 5.88 7.82
N PRO A 15 4.44 7.17 8.16
CA PRO A 15 3.20 7.90 7.94
C PRO A 15 3.05 8.17 6.43
N CYS A 16 1.97 7.72 5.82
CA CYS A 16 1.75 7.83 4.39
C CYS A 16 0.25 7.89 4.04
N ARG A 17 -0.06 8.34 2.82
CA ARG A 17 -1.34 8.01 2.16
C ARG A 17 -1.17 6.64 1.51
N ILE A 18 -2.13 5.74 1.66
CA ILE A 18 -2.04 4.40 1.07
C ILE A 18 -2.75 4.34 -0.29
N SER A 19 -2.17 3.67 -1.26
CA SER A 19 -2.77 3.37 -2.57
C SER A 19 -2.61 1.88 -2.89
N PHE A 20 -3.45 1.35 -3.79
CA PHE A 20 -3.52 -0.06 -4.15
C PHE A 20 -3.52 -0.99 -2.91
N ALA A 21 -4.39 -0.69 -1.93
CA ALA A 21 -4.45 -1.39 -0.66
C ALA A 21 -5.09 -2.79 -0.81
N ASN A 22 -4.25 -3.80 -1.02
CA ASN A 22 -4.62 -5.22 -0.97
C ASN A 22 -4.28 -5.77 0.41
N ILE A 23 -4.93 -5.22 1.44
CA ILE A 23 -4.56 -5.44 2.86
C ILE A 23 -5.53 -6.38 3.58
N TRP A 24 -6.72 -6.56 3.01
CA TRP A 24 -7.77 -7.46 3.52
C TRP A 24 -7.78 -8.79 2.77
N GLU A 25 -7.48 -8.74 1.48
CA GLU A 25 -7.34 -9.91 0.62
C GLU A 25 -6.05 -9.79 -0.18
N PRO A 26 -5.25 -10.87 -0.27
CA PRO A 26 -4.04 -10.85 -1.07
C PRO A 26 -4.41 -10.84 -2.55
N LYS A 27 -3.56 -10.23 -3.39
CA LYS A 27 -3.73 -10.27 -4.85
C LYS A 27 -2.44 -10.65 -5.55
N ALA A 28 -2.58 -11.38 -6.64
CA ALA A 28 -1.50 -11.60 -7.59
C ALA A 28 -1.27 -10.30 -8.39
N ILE A 29 -0.04 -9.81 -8.42
CA ILE A 29 0.36 -8.67 -9.25
C ILE A 29 1.26 -9.20 -10.35
N ASN A 30 0.91 -8.93 -11.62
CA ASN A 30 1.64 -9.35 -12.81
C ASN A 30 1.90 -10.87 -12.89
N GLY A 31 0.91 -11.68 -12.49
CA GLY A 31 1.01 -13.15 -12.53
C GLY A 31 1.97 -13.76 -11.49
N GLY A 32 2.42 -12.99 -10.50
CA GLY A 32 3.17 -13.52 -9.36
C GLY A 32 2.29 -14.09 -8.25
N ASP A 33 2.92 -14.58 -7.18
CA ASP A 33 2.21 -15.08 -5.98
C ASP A 33 1.24 -14.05 -5.41
N GLU A 34 0.10 -14.52 -4.92
CA GLU A 34 -0.83 -13.69 -4.15
C GLU A 34 -0.17 -13.18 -2.87
N LYS A 35 -0.22 -11.85 -2.69
CA LYS A 35 0.36 -11.18 -1.52
C LYS A 35 -0.53 -10.07 -1.04
N TYR A 36 -0.50 -9.86 0.26
CA TYR A 36 -0.94 -8.60 0.84
C TYR A 36 0.04 -7.51 0.43
N SER A 37 -0.48 -6.38 0.00
CA SER A 37 0.36 -5.30 -0.53
C SER A 37 -0.28 -3.94 -0.36
N VAL A 38 0.58 -2.92 -0.28
CA VAL A 38 0.17 -1.52 -0.24
C VAL A 38 1.25 -0.64 -0.84
N SER A 39 0.83 0.37 -1.59
CA SER A 39 1.69 1.46 -2.04
C SER A 39 1.63 2.60 -1.02
N CYS A 40 2.77 2.95 -0.44
CA CYS A 40 2.89 4.00 0.56
C CYS A 40 3.34 5.30 -0.12
N LEU A 41 2.45 6.27 -0.23
CA LEU A 41 2.71 7.58 -0.81
C LEU A 41 3.22 8.54 0.28
N ILE A 42 4.41 9.10 0.05
CA ILE A 42 5.13 9.96 0.98
C ILE A 42 5.41 11.27 0.25
N PRO A 43 4.83 12.40 0.69
CA PRO A 43 5.10 13.69 0.08
C PRO A 43 6.59 13.99 0.04
N LYS A 44 7.07 14.53 -1.09
CA LYS A 44 8.46 14.98 -1.25
C LYS A 44 8.86 16.03 -0.21
N SER A 45 7.89 16.75 0.35
CA SER A 45 8.07 17.70 1.44
C SER A 45 8.37 17.06 2.80
N ASP A 46 8.02 15.78 3.05
CA ASP A 46 8.33 15.07 4.30
C ASP A 46 9.78 14.56 4.31
N LYS A 47 10.72 15.50 4.36
CA LYS A 47 12.16 15.23 4.39
C LYS A 47 12.56 14.36 5.58
N LYS A 48 11.82 14.42 6.69
CA LYS A 48 12.13 13.65 7.90
C LYS A 48 11.85 12.16 7.69
N THR A 49 10.69 11.81 7.13
CA THR A 49 10.36 10.41 6.83
C THR A 49 11.26 9.87 5.73
N LEU A 50 11.50 10.64 4.67
CA LEU A 50 12.40 10.25 3.57
C LEU A 50 13.83 9.97 4.06
N ALA A 51 14.39 10.83 4.91
CA ALA A 51 15.71 10.61 5.49
C ALA A 51 15.78 9.34 6.36
N ARG A 52 14.70 9.01 7.08
CA ARG A 52 14.62 7.77 7.87
C ARG A 52 14.53 6.53 6.96
N ILE A 53 13.78 6.60 5.87
CA ILE A 53 13.71 5.54 4.86
C ILE A 53 15.08 5.31 4.25
N GLN A 54 15.77 6.37 3.83
CA GLN A 54 17.12 6.24 3.27
C GLN A 54 18.07 5.53 4.25
N LYS A 55 18.07 5.93 5.52
CA LYS A 55 18.89 5.28 6.56
C LYS A 55 18.54 3.80 6.73
N ALA A 56 17.26 3.44 6.72
CA ALA A 56 16.83 2.05 6.84
C ALA A 56 17.20 1.21 5.59
N VAL A 57 17.16 1.81 4.40
CA VAL A 57 17.61 1.18 3.15
C VAL A 57 19.12 0.96 3.16
N GLU A 58 19.92 1.93 3.61
CA GLU A 58 21.38 1.74 3.77
C GLU A 58 21.69 0.64 4.80
N ALA A 59 20.98 0.60 5.93
CA ALA A 59 21.12 -0.49 6.90
C ALA A 59 20.80 -1.86 6.27
N ALA A 60 19.76 -1.94 5.42
CA ALA A 60 19.41 -3.16 4.70
C ALA A 60 20.46 -3.54 3.63
N LYS A 61 21.13 -2.56 3.01
CA LYS A 61 22.25 -2.81 2.09
C LYS A 61 23.45 -3.39 2.82
N GLU A 62 23.82 -2.86 3.98
CA GLU A 62 24.93 -3.39 4.78
C GLU A 62 24.64 -4.80 5.31
N ASP A 63 23.41 -5.07 5.76
CA ASP A 63 23.01 -6.43 6.12
C ASP A 63 23.06 -7.38 4.89
N GLY A 64 22.58 -6.90 3.74
CA GLY A 64 22.64 -7.61 2.47
C GLY A 64 24.04 -7.92 1.99
N LYS A 65 24.99 -6.98 2.16
CA LYS A 65 26.41 -7.16 1.87
C LYS A 65 26.96 -8.37 2.62
N ALA A 66 26.68 -8.45 3.92
CA ALA A 66 27.16 -9.54 4.77
C ALA A 66 26.45 -10.88 4.48
N ARG A 67 25.12 -10.87 4.30
CA ARG A 67 24.31 -12.10 4.31
C ARG A 67 23.83 -12.58 2.94
N LYS A 68 23.82 -11.75 1.91
CA LYS A 68 23.21 -12.08 0.60
C LYS A 68 24.07 -11.81 -0.62
N TRP A 69 25.04 -10.91 -0.54
CA TRP A 69 25.83 -10.46 -1.70
C TRP A 69 27.34 -10.74 -1.56
N SER A 70 27.70 -11.76 -0.78
CA SER A 70 29.07 -12.28 -0.68
C SER A 70 30.12 -11.22 -0.32
N GLY A 71 29.78 -10.33 0.61
CA GLY A 71 30.68 -9.30 1.15
C GLY A 71 30.76 -8.00 0.33
N LYS A 72 30.07 -7.89 -0.81
CA LYS A 72 30.10 -6.69 -1.66
C LYS A 72 28.71 -6.20 -2.04
N ILE A 73 28.47 -4.90 -1.94
CA ILE A 73 27.23 -4.26 -2.41
C ILE A 73 27.26 -4.22 -3.95
N PRO A 74 26.26 -4.81 -4.65
CA PRO A 74 26.15 -4.70 -6.10
C PRO A 74 25.97 -3.25 -6.56
N PRO A 75 26.53 -2.85 -7.72
CA PRO A 75 26.39 -1.48 -8.22
C PRO A 75 24.97 -1.16 -8.68
N ASN A 76 24.26 -2.14 -9.25
CA ASN A 76 22.90 -1.97 -9.80
C ASN A 76 21.88 -2.62 -8.86
N LEU A 77 21.40 -1.85 -7.87
CA LEU A 77 20.37 -2.30 -6.94
C LEU A 77 19.01 -1.74 -7.31
N LYS A 78 17.99 -2.60 -7.28
CA LYS A 78 16.59 -2.15 -7.21
C LYS A 78 16.34 -1.60 -5.81
N LEU A 79 15.98 -0.32 -5.73
CA LEU A 79 15.66 0.34 -4.47
C LEU A 79 14.15 0.42 -4.28
N PRO A 80 13.66 0.41 -3.02
CA PRO A 80 12.24 0.32 -2.74
C PRO A 80 11.53 1.67 -2.91
N LEU A 81 12.25 2.78 -2.73
CA LEU A 81 11.72 4.14 -2.86
C LEU A 81 11.81 4.59 -4.32
N ARG A 82 10.66 4.94 -4.90
CA ARG A 82 10.47 5.33 -6.29
C ARG A 82 9.86 6.72 -6.38
N ASP A 83 10.15 7.42 -7.46
CA ASP A 83 9.69 8.80 -7.67
C ASP A 83 8.36 8.78 -8.43
N GLY A 84 7.30 9.33 -7.84
CA GLY A 84 5.96 9.34 -8.41
C GLY A 84 5.90 10.14 -9.71
N ASP A 85 6.55 11.30 -9.75
CA ASP A 85 6.56 12.18 -10.93
C ASP A 85 7.27 11.55 -12.14
N ILE A 86 8.15 10.57 -11.90
CA ILE A 86 8.91 9.86 -12.96
C ILE A 86 8.26 8.53 -13.32
N ASP A 87 7.89 7.73 -12.32
CA ASP A 87 7.41 6.36 -12.54
C ASP A 87 5.88 6.28 -12.72
N ARG A 88 5.15 7.34 -12.37
CA ARG A 88 3.68 7.47 -12.42
C ARG A 88 3.22 8.87 -12.88
N PRO A 89 3.75 9.39 -14.01
CA PRO A 89 3.45 10.75 -14.47
C PRO A 89 1.97 10.99 -14.79
N ASP A 90 1.22 9.93 -15.11
CA ASP A 90 -0.20 9.99 -15.49
C ASP A 90 -1.16 9.79 -14.32
N ASP A 91 -0.67 9.68 -13.08
CA ASP A 91 -1.49 9.47 -11.88
C ASP A 91 -1.25 10.63 -10.90
N GLU A 92 -2.18 11.58 -10.87
CA GLU A 92 -2.14 12.78 -10.01
C GLU A 92 -1.98 12.44 -8.52
N ASN A 93 -2.38 11.24 -8.09
CA ASN A 93 -2.20 10.81 -6.70
C ASN A 93 -0.73 10.60 -6.33
N TYR A 94 0.15 10.43 -7.33
CA TYR A 94 1.58 10.24 -7.17
C TYR A 94 2.37 11.53 -7.42
N GLU A 95 1.71 12.63 -7.81
CA GLU A 95 2.35 13.94 -7.99
C GLU A 95 2.99 14.40 -6.67
N ASP A 96 4.19 14.97 -6.78
CA ASP A 96 4.97 15.51 -5.65
C ASP A 96 5.20 14.48 -4.52
N CYS A 97 5.12 13.18 -4.84
CA CYS A 97 5.30 12.09 -3.90
C CYS A 97 6.44 11.17 -4.31
N TYR A 98 7.19 10.70 -3.31
CA TYR A 98 7.86 9.41 -3.43
C TYR A 98 6.89 8.32 -3.01
N PHE A 99 7.12 7.11 -3.52
CA PHE A 99 6.34 5.96 -3.10
C PHE A 99 7.19 4.70 -2.95
N LEU A 100 6.71 3.77 -2.15
CA LEU A 100 7.27 2.43 -2.07
C LEU A 100 6.16 1.40 -1.96
N ASN A 101 6.42 0.21 -2.51
CA ASN A 101 5.47 -0.90 -2.44
C ASN A 101 5.94 -1.88 -1.37
N ALA A 102 5.15 -2.00 -0.30
CA ALA A 102 5.38 -2.98 0.75
C ALA A 102 4.49 -4.21 0.51
N SER A 103 5.02 -5.40 0.74
CA SER A 103 4.26 -6.65 0.57
C SER A 103 4.58 -7.71 1.63
N SER A 104 3.62 -8.60 1.86
CA SER A 104 3.73 -9.74 2.78
C SER A 104 2.93 -10.92 2.26
N LYS A 105 3.37 -12.14 2.58
CA LYS A 105 2.56 -13.35 2.39
C LYS A 105 1.51 -13.49 3.49
N ASP A 106 1.86 -13.06 4.69
CA ASP A 106 0.98 -13.08 5.86
C ASP A 106 0.11 -11.83 5.91
N ALA A 107 -1.13 -12.00 6.36
CA ALA A 107 -2.09 -10.90 6.52
C ALA A 107 -1.57 -9.85 7.51
N PRO A 108 -1.61 -8.55 7.17
CA PRO A 108 -1.27 -7.50 8.12
C PRO A 108 -2.35 -7.37 9.19
N GLN A 109 -1.95 -7.04 10.42
CA GLN A 109 -2.92 -6.56 11.41
C GLN A 109 -3.28 -5.11 11.09
N VAL A 110 -4.57 -4.85 10.88
CA VAL A 110 -5.11 -3.50 10.65
C VAL A 110 -5.78 -3.01 11.92
N VAL A 111 -5.33 -1.86 12.44
CA VAL A 111 -5.79 -1.30 13.71
C VAL A 111 -6.21 0.15 13.59
N ASP A 112 -7.08 0.60 14.50
CA ASP A 112 -7.48 1.99 14.61
C ASP A 112 -6.42 2.87 15.32
N ARG A 113 -6.75 4.14 15.55
CA ARG A 113 -5.89 5.09 16.28
C ARG A 113 -5.55 4.64 17.71
N LYS A 114 -6.42 3.85 18.33
CA LYS A 114 -6.28 3.33 19.70
C LYS A 114 -5.63 1.93 19.72
N VAL A 115 -5.21 1.41 18.57
CA VAL A 115 -4.59 0.09 18.41
C VAL A 115 -5.60 -1.05 18.66
N ASN A 116 -6.89 -0.80 18.44
CA ASN A 116 -7.90 -1.85 18.41
C ASN A 116 -7.99 -2.43 16.99
N PRO A 117 -8.24 -3.75 16.83
CA PRO A 117 -8.48 -4.34 15.52
C PRO A 117 -9.63 -3.62 14.79
N VAL A 118 -9.41 -3.30 13.51
CA VAL A 118 -10.48 -2.85 12.62
C VAL A 118 -11.21 -4.08 12.11
N LEU A 119 -12.53 -4.13 12.34
CA LEU A 119 -13.37 -5.28 11.97
C LEU A 119 -14.11 -5.09 10.65
N ASP A 120 -14.33 -3.84 10.25
CA ASP A 120 -14.97 -3.50 8.98
C ASP A 120 -13.89 -3.15 7.94
N PRO A 121 -13.72 -3.99 6.89
CA PRO A 121 -12.76 -3.73 5.82
C PRO A 121 -12.98 -2.40 5.10
N MET A 122 -14.20 -1.86 5.11
CA MET A 122 -14.53 -0.59 4.46
C MET A 122 -13.93 0.63 5.16
N MET A 123 -13.48 0.51 6.41
CA MET A 123 -12.87 1.59 7.18
C MET A 123 -11.45 1.94 6.72
N VAL A 124 -10.73 1.00 6.08
CA VAL A 124 -9.36 1.23 5.60
C VAL A 124 -9.28 0.86 4.13
N TYR A 125 -9.17 1.89 3.30
CA TYR A 125 -9.25 1.81 1.84
C TYR A 125 -8.09 2.59 1.17
N SER A 126 -7.87 2.34 -0.12
CA SER A 126 -6.93 3.16 -0.92
C SER A 126 -7.36 4.62 -0.88
N GLY A 127 -6.52 5.48 -0.33
CA GLY A 127 -6.79 6.90 -0.09
C GLY A 127 -6.69 7.33 1.36
N CYS A 128 -6.85 6.38 2.31
CA CYS A 128 -6.66 6.66 3.73
C CYS A 128 -5.23 7.12 4.04
N TYR A 129 -5.09 7.89 5.11
CA TYR A 129 -3.80 8.16 5.73
C TYR A 129 -3.57 7.15 6.86
N CYS A 130 -2.43 6.48 6.80
CA CYS A 130 -2.08 5.39 7.70
C CYS A 130 -0.63 5.50 8.20
N ASN A 131 -0.38 4.84 9.32
CA ASN A 131 0.95 4.50 9.79
C ASN A 131 1.24 3.04 9.37
N VAL A 132 2.12 2.84 8.41
CA VAL A 132 2.47 1.51 7.90
C VAL A 132 3.80 1.06 8.49
N SER A 133 3.80 -0.07 9.20
CA SER A 133 5.02 -0.72 9.65
C SER A 133 5.69 -1.41 8.47
N VAL A 134 6.94 -1.05 8.18
CA VAL A 134 7.73 -1.60 7.09
C VAL A 134 9.07 -2.12 7.61
N ASN A 135 9.51 -3.26 7.10
CA ASN A 135 10.87 -3.75 7.31
C ASN A 135 11.61 -3.86 5.98
N PHE A 136 12.71 -3.13 5.84
CA PHE A 136 13.54 -3.19 4.64
C PHE A 136 14.50 -4.38 4.70
N TYR A 137 14.64 -5.10 3.59
CA TYR A 137 15.53 -6.25 3.54
C TYR A 137 16.15 -6.40 2.16
N ALA A 138 17.40 -6.84 2.13
CA ALA A 138 18.07 -7.17 0.88
C ALA A 138 17.45 -8.42 0.24
N PHE A 139 17.38 -8.45 -1.09
CA PHE A 139 16.98 -9.62 -1.85
C PHE A 139 17.98 -9.92 -2.97
N ASN A 140 17.96 -11.17 -3.40
CA ASN A 140 18.64 -11.69 -4.58
C ASN A 140 17.73 -12.77 -5.16
N ALA A 141 16.96 -12.43 -6.19
CA ALA A 141 15.92 -13.29 -6.75
C ALA A 141 15.71 -12.98 -8.24
N ASN A 142 15.51 -14.02 -9.05
CA ASN A 142 15.20 -13.91 -10.48
C ASN A 142 16.17 -12.98 -11.23
N GLY A 143 17.47 -13.12 -10.97
CA GLY A 143 18.52 -12.27 -11.57
C GLY A 143 18.58 -10.83 -11.05
N ASN A 144 17.61 -10.41 -10.22
CA ASN A 144 17.54 -9.07 -9.64
C ASN A 144 18.09 -9.05 -8.22
N ARG A 145 18.78 -7.96 -7.88
CA ARG A 145 19.31 -7.68 -6.55
C ARG A 145 18.84 -6.31 -6.11
N GLY A 146 18.56 -6.14 -4.82
CA GLY A 146 17.99 -4.89 -4.35
C GLY A 146 17.61 -4.92 -2.88
N VAL A 147 16.95 -3.87 -2.45
CA VAL A 147 16.28 -3.79 -1.16
C VAL A 147 14.77 -3.74 -1.42
N ALA A 148 14.04 -4.62 -0.76
CA ALA A 148 12.58 -4.67 -0.79
C ALA A 148 12.00 -4.15 0.53
N ALA A 149 10.71 -3.82 0.50
CA ALA A 149 9.93 -3.41 1.67
C ALA A 149 8.96 -4.53 2.06
N GLY A 150 9.16 -5.12 3.23
CA GLY A 150 8.24 -6.08 3.83
C GLY A 150 7.13 -5.35 4.56
N LEU A 151 5.88 -5.69 4.25
CA LEU A 151 4.70 -5.17 4.93
C LEU A 151 4.58 -5.79 6.31
N GLY A 152 4.41 -4.96 7.33
CA GLY A 152 4.00 -5.35 8.68
C GLY A 152 2.56 -4.92 8.95
N ASN A 153 2.33 -4.35 10.13
CA ASN A 153 1.00 -3.89 10.55
C ASN A 153 0.64 -2.51 9.99
N ILE A 154 -0.65 -2.22 9.91
CA ILE A 154 -1.20 -0.96 9.43
C ILE A 154 -2.04 -0.35 10.54
N GLN A 155 -1.80 0.92 10.85
CA GLN A 155 -2.65 1.69 11.73
C GLN A 155 -3.36 2.78 10.93
N PHE A 156 -4.69 2.78 10.95
CA PHE A 156 -5.51 3.85 10.41
C PHE A 156 -5.30 5.15 11.21
N VAL A 157 -5.06 6.25 10.48
CA VAL A 157 -4.90 7.57 11.06
C VAL A 157 -6.09 8.44 10.70
N ARG A 158 -6.46 8.59 9.44
CA ARG A 158 -7.64 9.39 9.06
C ARG A 158 -8.07 9.06 7.65
N ASP A 159 -9.31 9.43 7.35
CA ASP A 159 -9.82 9.44 6.00
C ASP A 159 -9.02 10.37 5.09
N GLY A 160 -9.03 10.01 3.82
CA GLY A 160 -8.62 10.81 2.69
C GLY A 160 -9.55 10.48 1.53
N GLU A 161 -9.47 11.24 0.45
CA GLU A 161 -10.25 10.95 -0.75
C GLU A 161 -9.95 9.54 -1.26
N ARG A 162 -11.00 8.80 -1.60
CA ARG A 162 -10.94 7.42 -2.09
C ARG A 162 -10.20 7.38 -3.44
N LEU A 163 -9.20 6.53 -3.52
CA LEU A 163 -8.40 6.29 -4.72
C LEU A 163 -8.87 5.03 -5.47
N SER A 164 -10.19 4.79 -5.49
CA SER A 164 -10.72 3.63 -6.22
C SER A 164 -10.71 3.92 -7.72
N GLY A 165 -10.13 3.02 -8.51
CA GLY A 165 -10.39 2.95 -9.95
C GLY A 165 -11.81 2.44 -10.29
N LYS A 166 -12.74 2.49 -9.33
CA LYS A 166 -14.15 2.15 -9.51
C LYS A 166 -14.95 3.42 -9.21
N ALA A 167 -15.91 3.70 -10.09
CA ALA A 167 -16.91 4.74 -9.88
C ALA A 167 -17.60 4.52 -8.52
N SER A 168 -17.96 5.62 -7.86
CA SER A 168 -18.80 5.58 -6.68
C SER A 168 -20.22 5.18 -7.07
N ALA A 169 -21.00 4.64 -6.12
CA ALA A 169 -22.39 4.28 -6.42
C ALA A 169 -23.21 5.51 -6.88
N ASP A 170 -22.91 6.70 -6.35
CA ASP A 170 -23.50 7.98 -6.80
C ASP A 170 -23.07 8.39 -8.22
N ALA A 171 -21.95 7.89 -8.72
CA ALA A 171 -21.54 8.10 -10.12
C ALA A 171 -22.18 7.06 -11.06
N ASP A 172 -22.58 5.90 -10.56
CA ASP A 172 -23.17 4.81 -11.34
C ASP A 172 -24.71 4.84 -11.35
N PHE A 173 -25.34 5.38 -10.30
CA PHE A 173 -26.79 5.32 -10.08
C PHE A 173 -27.38 6.68 -9.71
N ASP A 174 -28.42 7.08 -10.44
CA ASP A 174 -29.34 8.13 -10.00
C ASP A 174 -30.32 7.58 -8.95
N ALA A 175 -30.83 8.44 -8.08
CA ALA A 175 -31.91 8.07 -7.17
C ALA A 175 -33.15 7.70 -8.02
N LEU A 176 -33.72 6.52 -7.78
CA LEU A 176 -35.03 6.18 -8.32
C LEU A 176 -36.05 7.05 -7.57
N GLU A 177 -36.82 7.84 -8.31
CA GLU A 177 -38.04 8.42 -7.77
C GLU A 177 -39.00 7.24 -7.50
N ASP A 178 -39.64 7.22 -6.34
CA ASP A 178 -40.66 6.20 -6.00
C ASP A 178 -41.91 6.44 -6.88
N ASP A 179 -41.82 6.08 -8.16
CA ASP A 179 -42.99 5.81 -8.98
C ASP A 179 -43.39 4.34 -8.71
N ASP A 180 -44.02 4.14 -7.56
CA ASP A 180 -44.91 2.99 -7.34
C ASP A 180 -46.05 3.08 -8.37
N GLU A 181 -45.84 2.59 -9.60
CA GLU A 181 -46.92 2.07 -10.46
C GLU A 181 -46.36 1.23 -11.63
N ASP A 182 -46.58 -0.09 -11.54
CA ASP A 182 -46.75 -1.04 -12.65
C ASP A 182 -45.55 -1.46 -13.55
N VAL A 183 -44.58 -2.21 -13.00
CA VAL A 183 -43.67 -3.08 -13.80
C VAL A 183 -43.79 -4.56 -13.42
N LEU A 184 -45.02 -5.06 -13.26
CA LEU A 184 -45.30 -6.50 -13.20
C LEU A 184 -46.43 -6.89 -14.18
N GLY A 185 -46.37 -6.38 -15.41
CA GLY A 185 -47.45 -6.60 -16.39
C GLY A 185 -47.06 -6.58 -17.87
N GLY A 186 -45.79 -6.73 -18.24
CA GLY A 186 -45.36 -6.78 -19.64
C GLY A 186 -44.41 -7.95 -19.89
N ASP A 187 -44.72 -8.76 -20.91
CA ASP A 187 -44.00 -9.97 -21.30
C ASP A 187 -42.48 -9.91 -21.08
N LEU A 188 -41.97 -10.81 -20.23
CA LEU A 188 -40.54 -11.10 -20.15
C LEU A 188 -40.06 -11.55 -21.55
N PRO A 189 -38.95 -11.01 -22.07
CA PRO A 189 -38.43 -11.44 -23.36
C PRO A 189 -38.06 -12.93 -23.31
N ASP A 190 -38.39 -13.66 -24.38
CA ASP A 190 -38.23 -15.12 -24.51
C ASP A 190 -36.84 -15.69 -24.19
N TYR A 191 -35.82 -14.84 -24.06
CA TYR A 191 -34.45 -15.24 -23.69
C TYR A 191 -34.24 -15.44 -22.18
N LEU A 192 -35.27 -15.24 -21.36
CA LEU A 192 -35.23 -15.39 -19.90
C LEU A 192 -36.16 -16.49 -19.35
N ASN A 193 -36.79 -17.29 -20.22
CA ASN A 193 -37.48 -18.52 -19.83
C ASN A 193 -36.62 -19.77 -20.08
#